data_AF-A0A941ZZ64-F1
#
_entry.id   AF-A0A941ZZ64-F1
#
_cell.length_a   1.000
_cell.length_b   1.000
_cell.length_c   1.000
_cell.angle_alpha   90.00
_cell.angle_beta   90.00
_cell.angle_gamma   90.00
#
_symmetry.space_group_name_H-M   'P 1'
#
loop_
_entity.id
_entity.type
_entity.pdbx_description
1 polymer ?
#
loop_
_entity_poly.entity_id
_entity_poly.type
_entity_poly.pdbx_seq_one_letter_code
_entity_poly.pdbx_strand_id
1 'polypeptide(L)'
;MRKESARIFLWNLIFFLKKSSREALQFALETYGIVDHHPKALKENFAKIFEDEVEAYIHHEVGELKDTDFDREVWREVIAAFPYTVIEFFVRALKDILADTNDFGKLRYIIQQRKEASLALYAAFLDGLRGVLFPELAEAFKAFKETRRWQPVQEARLSGYRAARERAEQVTEIYRIGKQKEDMDWVAKEIEETVLGPLGLLKWKREEGE
;
A
#
# COMPACT_ATOMS: atom_id res chain seq x y z
N MET A 1 12.11 -12.77 5.45
CA MET A 1 12.02 -12.60 3.98
C MET A 1 13.13 -13.39 3.27
N ARG A 2 12.79 -14.18 2.23
CA ARG A 2 13.81 -14.78 1.32
C ARG A 2 14.10 -13.78 0.20
N LYS A 3 15.38 -13.40 0.01
CA LYS A 3 15.80 -12.38 -0.98
C LYS A 3 15.30 -12.70 -2.40
N GLU A 4 15.30 -13.97 -2.80
CA GLU A 4 14.84 -14.37 -4.14
C GLU A 4 13.34 -14.12 -4.37
N SER A 5 12.50 -14.31 -3.35
CA SER A 5 11.06 -14.03 -3.44
C SER A 5 10.79 -12.53 -3.59
N ALA A 6 11.50 -11.69 -2.83
CA ALA A 6 11.39 -10.24 -2.95
C ALA A 6 11.89 -9.73 -4.31
N ARG A 7 12.93 -10.37 -4.85
CA ARG A 7 13.48 -10.07 -6.18
C ARG A 7 12.45 -10.34 -7.28
N ILE A 8 11.84 -11.53 -7.29
CA ILE A 8 10.79 -11.89 -8.26
C ILE A 8 9.58 -10.96 -8.10
N PHE A 9 9.20 -10.64 -6.87
CA PHE A 9 8.10 -9.73 -6.60
C PHE A 9 8.33 -8.33 -7.19
N LEU A 10 9.49 -7.71 -6.92
CA LEU A 10 9.83 -6.40 -7.48
C LEU A 10 9.88 -6.42 -9.00
N TRP A 11 10.41 -7.50 -9.59
CA TRP A 11 10.43 -7.67 -11.06
C TRP A 11 9.02 -7.67 -11.64
N ASN A 12 8.11 -8.45 -11.05
CA ASN A 12 6.72 -8.53 -11.49
C ASN A 12 6.00 -7.20 -11.34
N LEU A 13 6.21 -6.49 -10.22
CA LEU A 13 5.64 -5.16 -10.03
C LEU A 13 6.06 -4.22 -11.16
N ILE A 14 7.34 -4.19 -11.52
CA ILE A 14 7.82 -3.32 -12.61
C ILE A 14 7.21 -3.73 -13.95
N PHE A 15 7.13 -5.03 -14.22
CA PHE A 15 6.70 -5.54 -15.53
C PHE A 15 5.20 -5.38 -15.80
N PHE A 16 4.35 -5.54 -14.78
CA PHE A 16 2.89 -5.47 -14.89
C PHE A 16 2.30 -4.09 -14.54
N LEU A 17 3.13 -3.06 -14.47
CA LEU A 17 2.71 -1.69 -14.18
C LEU A 17 1.67 -1.16 -15.20
N LYS A 18 0.62 -0.54 -14.66
CA LYS A 18 -0.41 0.15 -15.45
C LYS A 18 0.15 1.42 -16.10
N LYS A 19 -0.48 1.86 -17.19
CA LYS A 19 -0.09 3.07 -17.93
C LYS A 19 -0.05 4.33 -17.04
N SER A 20 -1.02 4.48 -16.14
CA SER A 20 -1.12 5.61 -15.20
C SER A 20 0.08 5.73 -14.26
N SER A 21 0.75 4.61 -13.97
CA SER A 21 1.88 4.55 -13.04
C SER A 21 3.24 4.71 -13.71
N ARG A 22 3.27 4.83 -15.05
CA ARG A 22 4.52 4.89 -15.84
C ARG A 22 5.36 6.11 -15.52
N GLU A 23 4.74 7.24 -15.24
CA GLU A 23 5.48 8.48 -14.96
C GLU A 23 6.29 8.36 -13.65
N ALA A 24 5.71 7.73 -12.63
CA ALA A 24 6.40 7.46 -11.38
C ALA A 24 7.52 6.42 -11.56
N LEU A 25 7.29 5.37 -12.34
CA LEU A 25 8.35 4.42 -12.70
C LEU A 25 9.48 5.11 -13.46
N GLN A 26 9.15 5.95 -14.44
CA GLN A 26 10.12 6.68 -15.24
C GLN A 26 11.02 7.53 -14.36
N PHE A 27 10.44 8.29 -13.43
CA PHE A 27 11.20 9.07 -12.46
C PHE A 27 12.18 8.20 -11.64
N ALA A 28 11.73 7.03 -11.18
CA ALA A 28 12.57 6.11 -10.43
C ALA A 28 13.76 5.60 -11.28
N LEU A 29 13.49 5.19 -12.51
CA LEU A 29 14.51 4.68 -13.45
C LEU A 29 15.52 5.76 -13.83
N GLU A 30 15.06 6.99 -14.06
CA GLU A 30 15.93 8.15 -14.33
C GLU A 30 16.85 8.45 -13.14
N THR A 31 16.36 8.27 -11.90
CA THR A 31 17.19 8.40 -10.69
C THR A 31 18.31 7.35 -10.65
N TYR A 32 18.10 6.18 -11.25
CA TYR A 32 19.13 5.14 -11.41
C TYR A 32 20.03 5.36 -12.64
N GLY A 33 19.81 6.40 -13.44
CA GLY A 33 20.54 6.68 -14.68
C GLY A 33 20.05 5.88 -15.89
N ILE A 34 18.86 5.28 -15.80
CA ILE A 34 18.27 4.46 -16.86
C ILE A 34 17.34 5.35 -17.69
N VAL A 35 17.88 5.90 -18.78
CA VAL A 35 17.16 6.83 -19.68
C VAL A 35 16.35 6.07 -20.74
N ASP A 36 16.89 4.94 -21.20
CA ASP A 36 16.21 4.06 -22.14
C ASP A 36 15.38 3.04 -21.36
N HIS A 37 14.06 3.22 -21.36
CA HIS A 37 13.08 2.33 -20.71
C HIS A 37 12.97 0.96 -21.39
N HIS A 38 13.95 0.60 -22.23
CA HIS A 38 14.04 -0.68 -22.88
C HIS A 38 14.16 -1.81 -21.84
N PRO A 39 13.40 -2.92 -21.98
CA PRO A 39 13.46 -4.06 -21.06
C PRO A 39 14.87 -4.62 -20.83
N LYS A 40 15.79 -4.40 -21.78
CA LYS A 40 17.19 -4.80 -21.68
C LYS A 40 17.95 -3.97 -20.64
N ALA A 41 17.85 -2.64 -20.70
CA ALA A 41 18.50 -1.75 -19.74
C ALA A 41 17.96 -1.95 -18.32
N LEU A 42 16.65 -2.19 -18.19
CA LEU A 42 16.04 -2.57 -16.91
C LEU A 42 16.63 -3.88 -16.38
N LYS A 43 16.72 -4.92 -17.22
CA LYS A 43 17.28 -6.23 -16.83
C LYS A 43 18.75 -6.12 -16.38
N GLU A 44 19.55 -5.32 -17.07
CA GLU A 44 20.96 -5.10 -16.77
C GLU A 44 21.16 -4.35 -15.44
N ASN A 45 20.26 -3.41 -15.10
CA ASN A 45 20.35 -2.62 -13.88
C ASN A 45 19.52 -3.18 -12.71
N PHE A 46 18.72 -4.22 -12.93
CA PHE A 46 17.76 -4.72 -11.94
C PHE A 46 18.41 -5.18 -10.63
N ALA A 47 19.61 -5.77 -10.69
CA ALA A 47 20.33 -6.18 -9.49
C ALA A 47 20.61 -4.98 -8.56
N LYS A 48 21.06 -3.86 -9.14
CA LYS A 48 21.30 -2.62 -8.41
C LYS A 48 20.01 -2.03 -7.84
N ILE A 49 18.95 -1.95 -8.66
CA ILE A 49 17.63 -1.47 -8.21
C ILE A 49 17.15 -2.32 -7.03
N PHE A 50 17.25 -3.65 -7.14
CA PHE A 50 16.84 -4.53 -6.06
C PHE A 50 17.65 -4.31 -4.79
N GLU A 51 18.98 -4.23 -4.88
CA GLU A 51 19.84 -3.96 -3.73
C GLU A 51 19.48 -2.64 -3.03
N ASP A 52 19.17 -1.59 -3.80
CA ASP A 52 18.76 -0.29 -3.26
C ASP A 52 17.36 -0.32 -2.60
N GLU A 53 16.45 -1.20 -3.05
CA GLU A 53 15.09 -1.33 -2.54
C GLU A 53 14.92 -2.35 -1.41
N VAL A 54 15.86 -3.28 -1.22
CA VAL A 54 15.76 -4.35 -0.21
C VAL A 54 15.52 -3.81 1.20
N GLU A 55 16.24 -2.77 1.60
CA GLU A 55 16.08 -2.17 2.93
C GLU A 55 14.69 -1.54 3.11
N ALA A 56 14.13 -0.94 2.06
CA ALA A 56 12.76 -0.41 2.12
C ALA A 56 11.73 -1.52 2.33
N TYR A 57 11.92 -2.70 1.73
CA TYR A 57 11.09 -3.88 2.01
C TYR A 57 11.28 -4.43 3.42
N ILE A 58 12.50 -4.43 3.96
CA ILE A 58 12.73 -4.81 5.37
C ILE A 58 11.93 -3.90 6.30
N HIS A 59 11.89 -2.59 6.01
CA HIS A 59 11.10 -1.65 6.80
C HIS A 59 9.58 -1.84 6.69
N HIS A 60 9.07 -2.41 5.58
CA HIS A 60 7.67 -2.85 5.53
C HIS A 60 7.42 -3.98 6.54
N GLU A 61 8.26 -5.01 6.54
CA GLU A 61 8.14 -6.15 7.47
C GLU A 61 8.26 -5.70 8.94
N VAL A 62 9.21 -4.79 9.24
CA VAL A 62 9.36 -4.21 10.57
C VAL A 62 8.12 -3.40 10.94
N GLY A 63 7.59 -2.61 10.00
CA GLY A 63 6.35 -1.86 10.17
C GLY A 63 5.18 -2.76 10.51
N GLU A 64 4.99 -3.88 9.81
CA GLU A 64 3.92 -4.85 10.08
C GLU A 64 4.08 -5.50 11.47
N LEU A 65 5.32 -5.89 11.83
CA LEU A 65 5.63 -6.46 13.14
C LEU A 65 5.40 -5.48 14.30
N LYS A 66 5.51 -4.18 14.05
CA LYS A 66 5.35 -3.11 15.04
C LYS A 66 3.96 -2.49 15.06
N ASP A 67 3.10 -2.82 14.10
CA ASP A 67 1.74 -2.32 14.04
C ASP A 67 0.89 -2.94 15.16
N THR A 68 0.42 -2.08 16.05
CA THR A 68 -0.51 -2.40 17.14
C THR A 68 -1.91 -1.81 16.92
N ASP A 69 -2.10 -1.02 15.86
CA ASP A 69 -3.37 -0.32 15.59
C ASP A 69 -4.41 -1.26 14.99
N PHE A 70 -3.98 -2.22 14.16
CA PHE A 70 -4.83 -3.32 13.72
C PHE A 70 -4.42 -4.60 14.43
N ASP A 71 -5.17 -4.94 15.48
CA ASP A 71 -4.96 -6.14 16.28
C ASP A 71 -4.79 -7.39 15.41
N ARG A 72 -3.71 -8.13 15.66
CA ARG A 72 -3.28 -9.23 14.79
C ARG A 72 -4.25 -10.41 14.82
N GLU A 73 -4.88 -10.66 15.96
CA GLU A 73 -5.83 -11.77 16.10
C GLU A 73 -7.12 -11.42 15.38
N VAL A 74 -7.67 -10.22 15.64
CA VAL A 74 -8.86 -9.71 14.93
C VAL A 74 -8.62 -9.68 13.43
N TRP A 75 -7.48 -9.17 12.96
CA TRP A 75 -7.16 -9.13 11.53
C TRP A 75 -7.18 -10.52 10.88
N ARG A 76 -6.60 -11.54 11.55
CA ARG A 76 -6.62 -12.93 11.07
C ARG A 76 -8.03 -13.51 11.05
N GLU A 77 -8.80 -13.22 12.09
CA GLU A 77 -10.18 -13.69 12.23
C GLU A 77 -11.09 -13.08 11.15
N VAL A 78 -10.95 -11.78 10.85
CA VAL A 78 -11.69 -11.11 9.76
C VAL A 78 -11.35 -11.73 8.41
N ILE A 79 -10.06 -11.98 8.12
CA ILE A 79 -9.64 -12.66 6.89
C ILE A 79 -10.25 -14.06 6.79
N ALA A 80 -10.24 -14.82 7.89
CA ALA A 80 -10.79 -16.17 7.93
C ALA A 80 -12.32 -16.19 7.79
N ALA A 81 -13.01 -15.16 8.28
CA ALA A 81 -14.46 -15.02 8.19
C ALA A 81 -14.95 -14.63 6.79
N PHE A 82 -14.16 -13.85 6.03
CA PHE A 82 -14.58 -13.31 4.73
C PHE A 82 -13.63 -13.67 3.57
N PRO A 83 -13.27 -14.95 3.37
CA PRO A 83 -12.30 -15.35 2.36
C PRO A 83 -12.81 -15.03 0.94
N TYR A 84 -11.92 -14.53 0.09
CA TYR A 84 -12.16 -14.15 -1.31
C TYR A 84 -13.21 -13.05 -1.51
N THR A 85 -13.46 -12.24 -0.48
CA THR A 85 -14.37 -11.08 -0.55
C THR A 85 -13.61 -9.77 -0.67
N VAL A 86 -14.32 -8.70 -1.03
CA VAL A 86 -13.77 -7.33 -0.99
C VAL A 86 -13.30 -6.94 0.42
N ILE A 87 -13.93 -7.47 1.46
CA ILE A 87 -13.56 -7.21 2.86
C ILE A 87 -12.17 -7.78 3.14
N GLU A 88 -11.87 -9.02 2.72
CA GLU A 88 -10.53 -9.59 2.85
C GLU A 88 -9.49 -8.72 2.15
N PHE A 89 -9.71 -8.41 0.87
CA PHE A 89 -8.75 -7.62 0.10
C PHE A 89 -8.54 -6.24 0.69
N PHE A 90 -9.61 -5.62 1.20
CA PHE A 90 -9.57 -4.35 1.89
C PHE A 90 -8.73 -4.40 3.17
N VAL A 91 -8.99 -5.36 4.07
CA VAL A 91 -8.25 -5.42 5.35
C VAL A 91 -6.78 -5.79 5.16
N ARG A 92 -6.43 -6.53 4.09
CA ARG A 92 -5.03 -6.73 3.69
C ARG A 92 -4.38 -5.45 3.21
N ALA A 93 -5.04 -4.71 2.31
CA ALA A 93 -4.54 -3.42 1.84
C ALA A 93 -4.40 -2.41 3.00
N LEU A 94 -5.34 -2.43 3.94
CA LEU A 94 -5.29 -1.58 5.13
C LEU A 94 -4.07 -1.90 6.01
N LYS A 95 -3.80 -3.19 6.22
CA LYS A 95 -2.63 -3.66 6.97
C LYS A 95 -1.32 -3.24 6.30
N ASP A 96 -1.23 -3.33 4.97
CA ASP A 96 -0.07 -2.87 4.22
C ASP A 96 0.17 -1.35 4.40
N ILE A 97 -0.89 -0.53 4.33
CA ILE A 97 -0.77 0.92 4.53
C ILE A 97 -0.30 1.23 5.96
N LEU A 98 -0.86 0.57 6.98
CA LEU A 98 -0.42 0.75 8.36
C LEU A 98 1.05 0.36 8.55
N ALA A 99 1.47 -0.78 7.98
CA ALA A 99 2.86 -1.24 8.00
C ALA A 99 3.80 -0.23 7.33
N ASP A 100 3.41 0.33 6.18
CA ASP A 100 4.26 1.26 5.44
C ASP A 100 4.35 2.65 6.08
N THR A 101 3.26 3.11 6.71
CA THR A 101 3.11 4.51 7.12
C THR A 101 3.41 4.76 8.59
N ASN A 102 3.46 3.74 9.45
CA ASN A 102 3.82 3.92 10.85
C ASN A 102 5.29 4.37 11.06
N ASP A 103 5.68 4.65 12.30
CA ASP A 103 7.00 5.23 12.61
C ASP A 103 8.20 4.29 12.44
N PHE A 104 7.96 3.01 12.15
CA PHE A 104 8.99 2.03 11.82
C PHE A 104 8.93 1.58 10.35
N GLY A 105 7.90 2.02 9.65
CA GLY A 105 7.49 1.55 8.34
C GLY A 105 8.34 2.01 7.16
N LYS A 106 8.06 1.41 6.01
CA LYS A 106 8.74 1.65 4.72
C LYS A 106 8.82 3.12 4.34
N LEU A 107 7.70 3.85 4.38
CA LEU A 107 7.68 5.26 3.97
C LEU A 107 8.44 6.15 4.94
N ARG A 108 8.42 5.84 6.25
CA ARG A 108 9.24 6.56 7.22
C ARG A 108 10.72 6.41 6.90
N TYR A 109 11.18 5.20 6.59
CA TYR A 109 12.56 4.95 6.16
C TYR A 109 12.92 5.70 4.87
N ILE A 110 12.08 5.60 3.84
CA ILE A 110 12.28 6.28 2.55
C ILE A 110 12.46 7.79 2.74
N ILE A 111 11.61 8.42 3.57
CA ILE A 111 11.65 9.86 3.85
C ILE A 111 12.93 10.23 4.62
N GLN A 112 13.29 9.48 5.65
CA GLN A 112 14.47 9.75 6.47
C GLN A 112 15.77 9.63 5.67
N GLN A 113 15.87 8.61 4.82
CA GLN A 113 17.04 8.37 3.98
C GLN A 113 16.99 9.16 2.66
N ARG A 114 15.92 9.92 2.42
CA ARG A 114 15.70 10.71 1.20
C ARG A 114 15.84 9.87 -0.08
N LYS A 115 15.30 8.65 -0.09
CA LYS A 115 15.40 7.74 -1.23
C LYS A 115 14.37 8.10 -2.32
N GLU A 116 14.75 9.00 -3.22
CA GLU A 116 13.86 9.50 -4.29
C GLU A 116 13.31 8.38 -5.18
N ALA A 117 14.18 7.46 -5.62
CA ALA A 117 13.78 6.33 -6.45
C ALA A 117 12.79 5.41 -5.73
N SER A 118 13.00 5.13 -4.45
CA SER A 118 12.10 4.29 -3.65
C SER A 118 10.75 4.96 -3.42
N LEU A 119 10.70 6.29 -3.23
CA LEU A 119 9.45 7.05 -3.17
C LEU A 119 8.68 6.95 -4.49
N ALA A 120 9.39 7.10 -5.61
CA ALA A 120 8.80 7.03 -6.94
C ALA A 120 8.29 5.61 -7.27
N LEU A 121 9.04 4.56 -6.89
CA LEU A 121 8.58 3.18 -6.99
C LEU A 121 7.36 2.93 -6.11
N TYR A 122 7.36 3.43 -4.88
CA TYR A 122 6.20 3.34 -4.00
C TYR A 122 4.96 3.97 -4.65
N ALA A 123 5.09 5.19 -5.18
CA ALA A 123 4.01 5.88 -5.87
C ALA A 123 3.56 5.13 -7.14
N ALA A 124 4.48 4.52 -7.89
CA ALA A 124 4.16 3.71 -9.06
C ALA A 124 3.32 2.47 -8.70
N PHE A 125 3.65 1.82 -7.58
CA PHE A 125 3.00 0.59 -7.12
C PHE A 125 1.76 0.83 -6.24
N LEU A 126 1.45 2.10 -5.93
CA LEU A 126 0.27 2.49 -5.20
C LEU A 126 -0.96 2.49 -6.12
N ASP A 127 -1.52 1.31 -6.35
CA ASP A 127 -2.69 1.12 -7.21
C ASP A 127 -3.82 0.33 -6.50
N GLY A 128 -4.94 0.16 -7.21
CA GLY A 128 -6.09 -0.60 -6.71
C GLY A 128 -6.62 -0.08 -5.37
N LEU A 129 -6.91 -0.99 -4.44
CA LEU A 129 -7.42 -0.65 -3.11
C LEU A 129 -6.46 0.24 -2.31
N ARG A 130 -5.13 0.07 -2.45
CA ARG A 130 -4.16 0.90 -1.74
C ARG A 130 -4.15 2.34 -2.27
N GLY A 131 -4.35 2.52 -3.58
CA GLY A 131 -4.53 3.85 -4.17
C GLY A 131 -5.81 4.56 -3.70
N VAL A 132 -6.89 3.81 -3.49
CA VAL A 132 -8.15 4.34 -2.90
C VAL A 132 -7.98 4.68 -1.42
N LEU A 133 -7.23 3.87 -0.68
CA LEU A 133 -6.99 4.04 0.76
C LEU A 133 -6.00 5.15 1.08
N PHE A 134 -5.08 5.46 0.17
CA PHE A 134 -4.01 6.41 0.40
C PHE A 134 -3.81 7.42 -0.77
N PRO A 135 -4.86 8.16 -1.16
CA PRO A 135 -4.80 9.07 -2.29
C PRO A 135 -3.81 10.23 -2.09
N GLU A 136 -3.56 10.65 -0.84
CA GLU A 136 -2.71 11.81 -0.54
C GLU A 136 -1.26 11.61 -0.97
N LEU A 137 -0.78 10.36 -1.04
CA LEU A 137 0.58 10.10 -1.50
C LEU A 137 0.76 10.39 -2.98
N ALA A 138 -0.27 10.15 -3.80
CA ALA A 138 -0.20 10.44 -5.23
C ALA A 138 -0.01 11.96 -5.47
N GLU A 139 -0.77 12.78 -4.76
CA GLU A 139 -0.65 14.24 -4.80
C GLU A 139 0.69 14.73 -4.22
N ALA A 140 1.12 14.16 -3.09
CA ALA A 140 2.41 14.51 -2.50
C ALA A 140 3.58 14.12 -3.41
N PHE A 141 3.51 12.99 -4.09
CA PHE A 141 4.53 12.57 -5.06
C PHE A 141 4.56 13.51 -6.28
N LYS A 142 3.39 13.94 -6.78
CA LYS A 142 3.31 14.93 -7.85
C LYS A 142 4.02 16.23 -7.46
N ALA A 143 3.74 16.77 -6.27
CA ALA A 143 4.43 17.95 -5.75
C ALA A 143 5.94 17.71 -5.51
N PHE A 144 6.33 16.50 -5.08
CA PHE A 144 7.73 16.12 -4.88
C PHE A 144 8.52 16.14 -6.19
N LYS A 145 7.93 15.67 -7.31
CA LYS A 145 8.57 15.70 -8.63
C LYS A 145 8.93 17.12 -9.12
N GLU A 146 8.25 18.14 -8.63
CA GLU A 146 8.52 19.53 -9.01
C GLU A 146 9.46 20.21 -8.00
N THR A 147 9.28 19.92 -6.71
CA THR A 147 9.88 20.72 -5.64
C THR A 147 11.04 20.03 -4.91
N ARG A 148 11.14 18.70 -5.02
CA ARG A 148 12.03 17.83 -4.21
C ARG A 148 11.88 18.01 -2.69
N ARG A 149 10.74 18.55 -2.23
CA ARG A 149 10.48 18.76 -0.82
C ARG A 149 9.87 17.52 -0.19
N TRP A 150 10.52 17.03 0.86
CA TRP A 150 10.06 15.85 1.62
C TRP A 150 8.91 16.15 2.60
N GLN A 151 8.69 17.42 2.94
CA GLN A 151 7.66 17.81 3.90
C GLN A 151 6.23 17.38 3.46
N PRO A 152 5.77 17.67 2.23
CA PRO A 152 4.47 17.18 1.76
C PRO A 152 4.34 15.64 1.80
N VAL A 153 5.42 14.91 1.52
CA VAL A 153 5.43 13.43 1.58
C VAL A 153 5.29 12.94 3.02
N GLN A 154 5.95 13.60 3.97
CA GLN A 154 5.83 13.31 5.40
C GLN A 154 4.45 13.64 5.95
N GLU A 155 3.83 14.73 5.48
CA GLU A 155 2.45 15.09 5.81
C GLU A 155 1.46 14.06 5.26
N ALA A 156 1.63 13.65 4.00
CA ALA A 156 0.85 12.57 3.40
C ALA A 156 1.00 11.25 4.17
N ARG A 157 2.22 10.83 4.53
CA ARG A 157 2.46 9.64 5.38
C ARG A 157 1.60 9.68 6.64
N LEU A 158 1.63 10.80 7.37
CA LEU A 158 0.89 10.94 8.62
C LEU A 158 -0.63 11.00 8.41
N SER A 159 -1.09 11.62 7.32
CA SER A 159 -2.50 11.61 6.94
C SER A 159 -2.98 10.18 6.65
N GLY A 160 -2.28 9.48 5.75
CA GLY A 160 -2.59 8.10 5.37
C GLY A 160 -2.57 7.15 6.56
N TYR A 161 -1.58 7.28 7.46
CA TYR A 161 -1.54 6.48 8.70
C TYR A 161 -2.78 6.71 9.58
N ARG A 162 -3.17 7.97 9.83
CA ARG A 162 -4.35 8.30 10.64
C ARG A 162 -5.63 7.75 10.00
N ALA A 163 -5.79 7.95 8.69
CA ALA A 163 -6.94 7.48 7.94
C ALA A 163 -7.04 5.94 7.94
N ALA A 164 -5.91 5.24 7.78
CA ALA A 164 -5.86 3.78 7.83
C ALA A 164 -6.18 3.26 9.24
N ARG A 165 -5.64 3.90 10.26
CA ARG A 165 -5.89 3.54 11.66
C ARG A 165 -7.37 3.67 12.02
N GLU A 166 -8.01 4.79 11.68
CA GLU A 166 -9.44 5.01 11.95
C GLU A 166 -10.31 3.91 11.33
N ARG A 167 -9.99 3.49 10.09
CA ARG A 167 -10.70 2.39 9.43
C ARG A 167 -10.43 1.05 10.09
N ALA A 168 -9.21 0.79 10.56
CA ALA A 168 -8.88 -0.45 11.25
C ALA A 168 -9.62 -0.57 12.59
N GLU A 169 -9.75 0.55 13.31
CA GLU A 169 -10.55 0.67 14.53
C GLU A 169 -12.04 0.39 14.23
N GLN A 170 -12.60 0.98 13.16
CA GLN A 170 -13.99 0.73 12.74
C GLN A 170 -14.25 -0.74 12.39
N VAL A 171 -13.39 -1.35 11.56
CA VAL A 171 -13.51 -2.78 11.20
C VAL A 171 -13.43 -3.66 12.44
N THR A 172 -12.51 -3.35 13.35
CA THR A 172 -12.31 -4.11 14.60
C THR A 172 -13.55 -4.04 15.48
N GLU A 173 -14.14 -2.87 15.64
CA GLU A 173 -15.34 -2.68 16.45
C GLU A 173 -16.55 -3.43 15.88
N ILE A 174 -16.81 -3.25 14.58
CA ILE A 174 -17.91 -3.95 13.89
C ILE A 174 -17.72 -5.47 14.02
N TYR A 175 -16.51 -5.98 13.76
CA TYR A 175 -16.23 -7.40 13.86
C TYR A 175 -16.47 -7.95 15.26
N ARG A 176 -16.02 -7.25 16.31
CA ARG A 176 -16.23 -7.66 17.71
C ARG A 176 -17.70 -7.70 18.09
N ILE A 177 -18.47 -6.68 17.68
CA ILE A 177 -19.92 -6.64 17.93
C ILE A 177 -20.61 -7.82 17.24
N GLY A 178 -20.32 -8.06 15.97
CA GLY A 178 -20.97 -9.15 15.24
C GLY A 178 -20.54 -10.53 15.70
N LYS A 179 -19.29 -10.69 16.13
CA LYS A 179 -18.81 -11.92 16.79
C LYS A 179 -19.57 -12.21 18.09
N GLN A 180 -19.84 -11.19 18.90
CA GLN A 180 -20.66 -11.35 20.12
C GLN A 180 -22.12 -11.70 19.82
N LYS A 181 -22.66 -11.19 18.70
CA LYS A 181 -24.02 -11.48 18.24
C LYS A 181 -24.13 -12.78 17.42
N GLU A 182 -23.00 -13.42 17.12
CA GLU A 182 -22.90 -14.55 16.20
C GLU A 182 -23.48 -14.27 14.81
N ASP A 183 -23.36 -13.02 14.33
CA ASP A 183 -23.98 -12.54 13.09
C ASP A 183 -22.92 -11.95 12.14
N MET A 184 -22.31 -12.84 11.33
CA MET A 184 -21.28 -12.45 10.35
C MET A 184 -21.87 -11.80 9.09
N ASP A 185 -23.13 -12.07 8.78
CA ASP A 185 -23.82 -11.41 7.66
C ASP A 185 -24.03 -9.93 7.98
N TRP A 186 -24.40 -9.61 9.23
CA TRP A 186 -24.45 -8.23 9.70
C TRP A 186 -23.07 -7.57 9.66
N VAL A 187 -22.00 -8.26 10.10
CA VAL A 187 -20.62 -7.72 10.00
C VAL A 187 -20.28 -7.36 8.56
N ALA A 188 -20.53 -8.28 7.62
CA ALA A 188 -20.22 -8.04 6.21
C ALA A 188 -20.95 -6.81 5.69
N LYS A 189 -22.26 -6.75 5.92
CA LYS A 189 -23.10 -5.62 5.51
C LYS A 189 -22.66 -4.30 6.13
N GLU A 190 -22.39 -4.29 7.43
CA GLU A 190 -22.02 -3.09 8.17
C GLU A 190 -20.64 -2.58 7.72
N ILE A 191 -19.65 -3.45 7.51
CA ILE A 191 -18.34 -3.07 6.94
C ILE A 191 -18.52 -2.52 5.52
N GLU A 192 -19.33 -3.18 4.69
CA GLU A 192 -19.61 -2.72 3.34
C GLU A 192 -20.22 -1.32 3.35
N GLU A 193 -21.28 -1.08 4.13
CA GLU A 193 -22.01 0.18 4.16
C GLU A 193 -21.21 1.32 4.81
N THR A 194 -20.56 1.07 5.94
CA THR A 194 -19.96 2.13 6.77
C THR A 194 -18.48 2.38 6.47
N VAL A 195 -17.73 1.35 6.03
CA VAL A 195 -16.28 1.47 5.80
C VAL A 195 -15.98 1.52 4.30
N LEU A 196 -16.54 0.61 3.50
CA LEU A 196 -16.26 0.53 2.06
C LEU A 196 -17.11 1.49 1.23
N GLY A 197 -18.35 1.73 1.63
CA GLY A 197 -19.31 2.62 0.98
C GLY A 197 -18.76 4.03 0.77
N PRO A 198 -18.24 4.70 1.81
CA PRO A 198 -17.64 6.04 1.69
C PRO A 198 -16.43 6.10 0.75
N LEU A 199 -15.74 4.98 0.52
CA LEU A 199 -14.62 4.87 -0.41
C LEU A 199 -15.05 4.64 -1.86
N GLY A 200 -16.35 4.51 -2.12
CA GLY A 200 -16.89 4.23 -3.46
C GLY A 200 -16.65 2.80 -3.95
N LEU A 201 -16.10 1.91 -3.11
CA LEU A 201 -15.71 0.55 -3.49
C LEU A 201 -16.90 -0.36 -3.79
N LEU A 202 -18.10 -0.04 -3.28
CA LEU A 202 -19.32 -0.79 -3.56
C LEU A 202 -19.91 -0.54 -4.96
N LYS A 203 -19.48 0.52 -5.66
CA LYS A 203 -19.92 0.76 -7.05
C LYS A 203 -19.19 -0.13 -8.05
N TRP A 204 -17.98 -0.58 -7.73
CA TRP A 204 -17.14 -1.41 -8.60
C TRP A 204 -17.78 -2.79 -8.93
N LYS A 205 -18.63 -3.32 -8.04
CA LYS A 205 -19.35 -4.58 -8.23
C LYS A 205 -20.45 -4.54 -9.31
N ARG A 206 -20.87 -3.35 -9.76
CA ARG A 206 -21.92 -3.18 -10.78
C ARG A 206 -21.41 -3.08 -12.21
N GLU A 207 -20.13 -2.78 -12.42
CA GLU A 207 -19.58 -2.51 -13.76
C GLU A 207 -18.76 -3.69 -14.34
N GLU A 208 -18.31 -4.64 -13.52
CA GLU A 208 -17.58 -5.84 -13.99
C GLU A 208 -18.47 -7.09 -14.10
N GLY A 209 -19.78 -6.93 -13.95
CA GLY A 209 -20.78 -8.01 -13.97
C GLY A 209 -21.76 -7.96 -15.15
N GLU A 210 -21.45 -7.21 -16.21
CA GLU A 210 -22.17 -7.18 -17.50
C GLU A 210 -21.27 -7.64 -18.65
#